data_AF-A0A3S0XG07-F1
#
_entry.id   AF-A0A3S0XG07-F1
#
_cell.length_a   1.000
_cell.length_b   1.000
_cell.length_c   1.000
_cell.angle_alpha   90.00
_cell.angle_beta   90.00
_cell.angle_gamma   90.00
#
_symmetry.space_group_name_H-M   'P 1'
#
loop_
_entity.id
_entity.type
_entity.pdbx_description
1 polymer ?
#
loop_
_entity_poly.entity_id
_entity_poly.type
_entity_poly.pdbx_seq_one_letter_code
_entity_poly.pdbx_strand_id
1 'polypeptide(L)'
;MARPASVFTHPGTPAASPDSAIDALARQACDDAAQLNEVLQAHACIEKLIAPERTSELEEMATSRSELGALLRLANAELQRCISAVESSTSQLHDALITEETPAKPA
;
A
#
# COMPACT_ATOMS: atom_id res chain seq x y z
N MET A 1 20.65 -41.11 -36.20
CA MET A 1 21.39 -40.12 -35.38
C MET A 1 20.38 -39.05 -34.98
N ALA A 2 19.75 -39.16 -33.80
CA ALA A 2 20.19 -38.67 -32.48
C ALA A 2 19.99 -37.14 -32.29
N ARG A 3 18.94 -36.84 -31.49
CA ARG A 3 18.44 -35.62 -30.78
C ARG A 3 19.47 -34.56 -30.30
N PRO A 4 19.06 -33.41 -29.69
CA PRO A 4 17.70 -32.91 -29.38
C PRO A 4 17.44 -31.41 -29.61
N ALA A 5 16.16 -31.05 -29.49
CA ALA A 5 15.61 -29.72 -29.23
C ALA A 5 16.18 -29.07 -27.95
N SER A 6 16.56 -27.80 -28.04
CA SER A 6 16.87 -26.96 -26.89
C SER A 6 15.58 -26.63 -26.13
N VAL A 7 15.40 -27.29 -24.99
CA VAL A 7 14.48 -26.85 -23.95
C VAL A 7 15.13 -25.63 -23.29
N PHE A 8 14.52 -24.46 -23.46
CA PHE A 8 14.80 -23.32 -22.60
C PHE A 8 14.21 -23.63 -21.22
N THR A 9 15.05 -24.16 -20.34
CA THR A 9 14.80 -24.11 -18.90
C THR A 9 14.89 -22.65 -18.47
N HIS A 10 13.75 -22.04 -18.16
CA HIS A 10 13.74 -20.82 -17.36
C HIS A 10 14.44 -21.11 -16.03
N PRO A 11 15.41 -20.29 -15.58
CA PRO A 11 15.98 -20.44 -14.26
C PRO A 11 14.85 -20.19 -13.26
N GLY A 12 14.59 -21.18 -12.41
CA GLY A 12 13.64 -21.06 -11.33
C GLY A 12 13.99 -19.83 -10.50
N THR A 13 13.03 -18.93 -10.35
CA THR A 13 13.06 -17.88 -9.33
C THR A 13 13.38 -18.56 -8.01
N PRO A 14 14.47 -18.19 -7.31
CA PRO A 14 14.76 -18.78 -6.01
C PRO A 14 13.59 -18.47 -5.09
N ALA A 15 12.95 -19.52 -4.55
CA ALA A 15 11.93 -19.37 -3.54
C ALA A 15 12.56 -18.58 -2.38
N ALA A 16 12.09 -17.35 -2.18
CA ALA A 16 12.55 -16.48 -1.12
C ALA A 16 12.37 -17.20 0.21
N SER A 17 13.40 -17.19 1.06
CA SER A 17 13.29 -17.75 2.41
C SER A 17 12.19 -17.02 3.19
N PRO A 18 11.47 -17.70 4.08
CA PRO A 18 10.37 -17.14 4.88
C PRO A 18 10.75 -15.84 5.58
N ASP A 19 11.94 -15.76 6.17
CA ASP A 19 12.50 -14.55 6.78
C ASP A 19 12.59 -13.37 5.79
N SER A 20 12.95 -13.64 4.53
CA SER A 20 13.05 -12.59 3.51
C SER A 20 11.69 -12.12 2.99
N ALA A 21 10.66 -12.98 3.04
CA ALA A 21 9.29 -12.60 2.72
C ALA A 21 8.67 -11.75 3.84
N ILE A 22 8.92 -12.12 5.10
CA ILE A 22 8.49 -11.34 6.27
C ILE A 22 9.13 -9.94 6.27
N ASP A 23 10.42 -9.86 6.00
CA ASP A 23 11.15 -8.58 5.92
C ASP A 23 10.72 -7.71 4.73
N ALA A 24 10.30 -8.32 3.61
CA ALA A 24 9.70 -7.58 2.50
C ALA A 24 8.32 -7.01 2.86
N LEU A 25 7.47 -7.80 3.51
CA LEU A 25 6.14 -7.39 3.93
C LEU A 25 6.18 -6.32 5.04
N ALA A 26 7.12 -6.42 5.98
CA ALA A 26 7.34 -5.40 7.01
C ALA A 26 7.75 -4.06 6.39
N ARG A 27 8.62 -4.08 5.38
CA ARG A 27 9.00 -2.88 4.62
C ARG A 27 7.81 -2.30 3.85
N GLN A 28 7.02 -3.13 3.19
CA GLN A 28 5.81 -2.68 2.49
C GLN A 28 4.82 -2.01 3.46
N ALA A 29 4.61 -2.58 4.65
CA ALA A 29 3.75 -1.97 5.66
C ALA A 29 4.26 -0.60 6.16
N CYS A 30 5.59 -0.43 6.27
CA CYS A 30 6.19 0.87 6.59
C CYS A 30 5.96 1.90 5.46
N ASP A 31 6.12 1.48 4.20
CA ASP A 31 5.88 2.34 3.04
C ASP A 31 4.39 2.74 2.94
N ASP A 32 3.48 1.78 3.16
CA ASP A 32 2.03 2.03 3.19
C ASP A 32 1.65 3.02 4.32
N ALA A 33 2.26 2.89 5.49
CA ALA A 33 2.06 3.82 6.62
C ALA A 33 2.62 5.22 6.34
N ALA A 34 3.74 5.34 5.62
CA ALA A 34 4.25 6.62 5.16
C ALA A 34 3.29 7.28 4.16
N GLN A 35 2.74 6.49 3.22
CA GLN A 35 1.76 6.98 2.26
C GLN A 35 0.47 7.46 2.96
N LEU A 36 0.00 6.76 3.99
CA LEU A 36 -1.14 7.21 4.80
C LEU A 36 -0.89 8.57 5.48
N ASN A 37 0.34 8.83 5.93
CA ASN A 37 0.69 10.13 6.51
C ASN A 37 0.63 11.27 5.48
N GLU A 38 1.06 11.04 4.24
CA GLU A 38 0.93 12.04 3.17
C GLU A 38 -0.54 12.36 2.87
N VAL A 39 -1.40 11.35 2.84
CA VAL A 39 -2.85 11.52 2.65
C VAL A 39 -3.48 12.30 3.81
N LEU A 40 -3.06 12.03 5.05
CA LEU A 40 -3.51 12.80 6.22
C LEU A 40 -3.08 14.27 6.13
N GLN A 41 -1.85 14.54 5.69
CA GLN A 41 -1.37 15.91 5.46
C GLN A 41 -2.19 16.64 4.39
N ALA A 42 -2.52 15.96 3.29
CA ALA A 42 -3.39 16.52 2.25
C ALA A 42 -4.79 16.87 2.80
N HIS A 43 -5.38 15.99 3.61
CA HIS A 43 -6.65 16.28 4.29
C HIS A 43 -6.56 17.48 5.23
N ALA A 44 -5.49 17.60 6.02
CA ALA A 44 -5.27 18.75 6.90
C ALA A 44 -5.11 20.07 6.13
N CYS A 45 -4.50 20.04 4.93
CA CYS A 45 -4.43 21.20 4.05
C CYS A 45 -5.81 21.59 3.50
N ILE A 46 -6.61 20.60 3.09
CA ILE A 46 -7.99 20.82 2.64
C ILE A 46 -8.83 21.39 3.78
N GLU A 47 -8.70 20.88 5.01
CA GLU A 47 -9.37 21.38 6.20
C GLU A 47 -9.06 22.88 6.43
N LYS A 48 -7.79 23.29 6.30
CA LYS A 48 -7.37 24.70 6.41
C LYS A 48 -7.94 25.59 5.31
N LEU A 49 -8.13 25.08 4.09
CA LEU A 49 -8.76 25.82 2.98
C LEU A 49 -10.27 26.00 3.18
N ILE A 50 -10.92 25.04 3.85
CA ILE A 50 -12.35 25.10 4.18
C ILE A 50 -12.60 25.90 5.46
N ALA A 51 -11.64 25.89 6.39
CA ALA A 51 -11.75 26.60 7.64
C ALA A 51 -12.00 28.09 7.37
N PRO A 52 -12.99 28.71 8.05
CA PRO A 52 -13.30 30.12 7.87
C PRO A 52 -12.21 30.99 8.55
N GLU A 53 -11.01 30.98 7.99
CA GLU A 53 -9.95 31.92 8.33
C GLU A 53 -10.38 33.31 7.85
N ARG A 54 -10.54 34.26 8.78
CA ARG A 54 -10.90 35.66 8.51
C ARG A 54 -9.72 36.40 7.88
N THR A 55 -9.24 35.98 6.72
CA THR A 55 -8.21 36.70 5.98
C THR A 55 -8.86 37.42 4.82
N SER A 56 -8.83 38.76 4.90
CA SER A 56 -9.38 39.70 3.91
C SER A 56 -8.80 39.53 2.49
N GLU A 57 -7.80 38.67 2.30
CA GLU A 57 -7.12 38.41 1.03
C GLU A 57 -7.67 37.16 0.31
N LEU A 58 -8.57 36.39 0.94
CA LEU A 58 -9.02 35.09 0.42
C LEU A 58 -10.30 35.17 -0.45
N GLU A 59 -10.80 36.36 -0.76
CA GLU A 59 -12.00 36.52 -1.62
C GLU A 59 -11.83 35.89 -3.02
N GLU A 60 -10.60 35.75 -3.52
CA GLU A 60 -10.30 35.11 -4.81
C GLU A 60 -10.08 33.58 -4.73
N MET A 61 -9.97 32.98 -3.54
CA MET A 61 -9.63 31.56 -3.35
C MET A 61 -10.77 30.73 -2.74
N ALA A 62 -12.02 31.19 -2.87
CA ALA A 62 -13.18 30.44 -2.41
C ALA A 62 -13.31 29.10 -3.17
N THR A 63 -12.86 28.00 -2.56
CA THR A 63 -12.98 26.67 -3.15
C THR A 63 -14.45 26.26 -3.17
N SER A 64 -14.97 25.90 -4.35
CA SER A 64 -16.36 25.52 -4.50
C SER A 64 -16.68 24.20 -3.79
N ARG A 65 -17.94 24.02 -3.37
CA ARG A 65 -18.42 22.74 -2.81
C ARG A 65 -18.18 21.54 -3.74
N SER A 66 -18.16 21.78 -5.06
CA SER A 66 -17.87 20.76 -6.07
C SER A 66 -16.40 20.34 -6.07
N GLU A 67 -15.48 21.30 -6.01
CA GLU A 67 -14.03 21.05 -5.92
C GLU A 67 -13.67 20.33 -4.61
N LEU A 68 -14.24 20.76 -3.49
CA LEU A 68 -14.10 20.07 -2.21
C LEU A 68 -14.63 18.63 -2.29
N GLY A 69 -15.78 18.43 -2.94
CA GLY A 69 -16.34 17.09 -3.15
C GLY A 69 -15.50 16.22 -4.11
N ALA A 70 -14.76 16.80 -5.05
CA ALA A 70 -13.83 16.08 -5.90
C ALA A 70 -12.57 15.66 -5.12
N LEU A 71 -11.99 16.58 -4.34
CA LEU A 71 -10.84 16.30 -3.49
C LEU A 71 -11.15 15.23 -2.44
N LEU A 72 -12.29 15.34 -1.74
CA LEU A 72 -12.68 14.35 -0.73
C LEU A 72 -12.91 12.97 -1.35
N ARG A 73 -13.47 12.89 -2.56
CA ARG A 73 -13.62 11.61 -3.27
C ARG A 73 -12.28 10.97 -3.61
N LEU A 74 -11.33 11.76 -4.11
CA LEU A 74 -9.98 11.28 -4.43
C LEU A 74 -9.28 10.78 -3.16
N ALA A 75 -9.35 11.57 -2.09
CA ALA A 75 -8.69 11.26 -0.84
C ALA A 75 -9.29 10.01 -0.15
N ASN A 76 -10.62 9.86 -0.20
CA ASN A 76 -11.30 8.65 0.27
C ASN A 76 -10.93 7.41 -0.55
N ALA A 77 -10.79 7.54 -1.88
CA ALA A 77 -10.38 6.43 -2.73
C ALA A 77 -8.97 5.95 -2.39
N GLU A 78 -8.05 6.88 -2.13
CA GLU A 78 -6.69 6.50 -1.73
C GLU A 78 -6.60 5.94 -0.32
N LEU A 79 -7.35 6.48 0.64
CA LEU A 79 -7.47 5.89 1.98
C LEU A 79 -7.96 4.44 1.88
N GLN A 80 -8.98 4.17 1.08
CA GLN A 80 -9.49 2.83 0.88
C GLN A 80 -8.45 1.90 0.26
N ARG A 81 -7.68 2.38 -0.74
CA ARG A 81 -6.59 1.59 -1.34
C ARG A 81 -5.51 1.24 -0.32
N CYS A 82 -5.11 2.21 0.50
CA CYS A 82 -4.10 1.99 1.53
C CYS A 82 -4.58 1.00 2.60
N ILE A 83 -5.83 1.12 3.07
CA ILE A 83 -6.42 0.17 4.02
C ILE A 83 -6.40 -1.25 3.45
N SER A 84 -6.85 -1.43 2.22
CA SER A 84 -6.87 -2.74 1.57
C SER A 84 -5.47 -3.33 1.36
N ALA A 85 -4.46 -2.48 1.09
CA ALA A 85 -3.06 -2.92 0.99
C ALA A 85 -2.54 -3.40 2.36
N VAL A 86 -2.76 -2.63 3.42
CA VAL A 86 -2.37 -2.99 4.80
C VAL A 86 -3.05 -4.29 5.25
N GLU A 87 -4.37 -4.44 5.00
CA GLU A 87 -5.11 -5.65 5.32
C GLU A 87 -4.54 -6.87 4.58
N SER A 88 -4.22 -6.72 3.29
CA SER A 88 -3.61 -7.78 2.49
C SER A 88 -2.21 -8.16 3.00
N SER A 89 -1.35 -7.17 3.24
CA SER A 89 0.01 -7.38 3.76
C SER A 89 -0.02 -8.06 5.13
N THR A 90 -0.94 -7.66 6.01
CA THR A 90 -1.10 -8.25 7.34
C THR A 90 -1.59 -9.70 7.26
N SER A 91 -2.55 -10.00 6.38
CA SER A 91 -3.01 -11.37 6.16
C SER A 91 -1.89 -12.26 5.62
N GLN A 92 -1.11 -11.77 4.66
CA GLN A 92 0.02 -12.51 4.09
C GLN A 92 1.12 -12.78 5.12
N LEU A 93 1.43 -11.80 5.98
CA LEU A 93 2.37 -11.98 7.10
C LEU A 93 1.90 -13.08 8.04
N HIS A 94 0.63 -13.05 8.43
CA HIS A 94 0.03 -14.05 9.30
C HIS A 94 0.10 -15.46 8.68
N ASP A 95 -0.25 -15.61 7.40
CA ASP A 95 -0.21 -16.90 6.71
C ASP A 95 1.23 -17.44 6.57
N ALA A 96 2.20 -16.56 6.31
CA ALA A 96 3.62 -16.93 6.25
C ALA A 96 4.13 -17.44 7.62
N LEU A 97 3.75 -16.76 8.71
CA LEU A 97 4.12 -17.17 10.08
C LEU A 97 3.51 -18.53 10.47
N ILE A 98 2.25 -18.80 10.09
CA ILE A 98 1.63 -20.12 10.32
C ILE A 98 2.33 -21.21 9.50
N THR A 99 2.73 -20.89 8.28
CA THR A 99 3.42 -21.84 7.39
C THR A 99 4.80 -22.23 7.96
N GLU A 100 5.51 -21.29 8.58
CA GLU A 100 6.77 -21.54 9.30
C GLU A 100 6.62 -22.44 10.54
N GLU A 101 5.48 -22.37 11.24
CA GLU A 101 5.25 -23.11 12.49
C GLU A 101 4.87 -24.59 12.28
N THR A 102 4.73 -25.05 11.02
CA THR A 102 4.34 -26.43 10.72
C THR A 102 5.57 -27.29 10.34
N PRO A 103 6.24 -27.97 11.28
CA PRO A 103 7.39 -28.81 10.97
C PRO A 103 6.96 -30.04 10.15
N ALA A 104 7.48 -30.13 8.93
CA ALA A 104 7.41 -31.33 8.12
C ALA A 104 8.05 -32.51 8.88
N LYS A 105 7.22 -33.43 9.36
CA LYS A 105 7.65 -34.70 9.97
C LYS A 105 8.27 -35.58 8.87
N PRO A 106 9.56 -35.96 8.95
CA PRO A 106 10.14 -36.91 8.00
C PRO A 106 9.64 -38.33 8.28
N ALA A 107 9.37 -39.05 7.19
CA ALA A 107 8.98 -40.47 7.15
C ALA A 107 10.14 -41.41 7.48
#